data_AF-A0A3P8WMD2-F1
#
_entry.id   AF-A0A3P8WMD2-F1
#
_cell.length_a   1.000
_cell.length_b   1.000
_cell.length_c   1.000
_cell.angle_alpha   90.00
_cell.angle_beta   90.00
_cell.angle_gamma   90.00
#
_symmetry.space_group_name_H-M   'P 1'
#
loop_
_entity.id
_entity.type
_entity.pdbx_description
1 polymer ?
#
loop_
_entity_poly.entity_id
_entity_poly.type
_entity_poly.pdbx_seq_one_letter_code
_entity_poly.pdbx_strand_id
1 'polypeptide(L)'
;LQTIPKFCFPFDVERVNQSQVGQNFTFVLTDIDSKQRFGFCRLTQGCRVCICLLSYLPWFEIYYKLLNTLADYLLKKQVKTKISALLCPFKSARVCVNADTISAGMFPSTFTPLTACTTSLPSAPLMFPSVPVHHQRNLTEYFVAVDVNNMLQLYASMLHERRIIITSSKLSTLTACVHGAAALLFPMYWQHIFIPVLPPHLLDYCW
;
A
#
# COMPACT_ATOMS: atom_id res chain seq x y z
N LEU A 1 10.49 15.11 7.51
CA LEU A 1 10.74 13.70 7.92
C LEU A 1 10.17 13.35 9.30
N GLN A 2 9.98 14.30 10.23
CA GLN A 2 9.44 14.04 11.57
C GLN A 2 8.00 13.47 11.61
N THR A 3 7.24 13.61 10.52
CA THR A 3 5.85 13.15 10.43
C THR A 3 5.72 11.63 10.23
N ILE A 4 6.70 11.00 9.58
CA ILE A 4 6.63 9.58 9.19
C ILE A 4 6.42 8.65 10.38
N PRO A 5 7.16 8.78 11.51
CA PRO A 5 6.91 7.95 12.69
C PRO A 5 5.47 8.01 13.21
N LYS A 6 4.81 9.17 13.12
CA LYS A 6 3.41 9.33 13.55
C LYS A 6 2.43 8.63 12.61
N PHE A 7 2.77 8.51 11.32
CA PHE A 7 1.99 7.74 10.34
C PHE A 7 2.27 6.24 10.38
N CYS A 8 3.44 5.82 10.89
CA CYS A 8 3.73 4.41 11.15
C CYS A 8 2.91 3.81 12.30
N PHE A 9 2.45 4.66 13.24
CA PHE A 9 1.59 4.27 14.36
C PHE A 9 0.36 5.20 14.45
N PRO A 10 -0.56 5.13 13.47
CA PRO A 10 -1.68 6.06 13.37
C PRO A 10 -2.86 5.64 14.27
N PHE A 11 -2.58 5.19 15.48
CA PHE A 11 -3.56 4.71 16.44
C PHE A 11 -3.04 4.92 17.87
N ASP A 12 -3.96 4.84 18.83
CA ASP A 12 -3.61 4.87 20.24
C ASP A 12 -3.03 3.52 20.66
N VAL A 13 -1.71 3.49 20.88
CA VAL A 13 -0.95 2.27 21.20
C VAL A 13 -1.38 1.66 22.54
N GLU A 14 -1.91 2.47 23.47
CA GLU A 14 -2.33 2.00 24.80
C GLU A 14 -3.72 1.36 24.77
N ARG A 15 -4.59 1.82 23.88
CA ARG A 15 -6.00 1.39 23.83
C ARG A 15 -6.27 0.22 22.89
N VAL A 16 -5.37 -0.06 21.96
CA VAL A 16 -5.63 -0.99 20.85
C VAL A 16 -5.07 -2.39 21.13
N ASN A 17 -5.92 -3.40 20.91
CA ASN A 17 -5.49 -4.80 20.91
C ASN A 17 -4.52 -5.07 19.75
N GLN A 18 -3.27 -5.35 20.08
CA GLN A 18 -2.16 -5.50 19.12
C GLN A 18 -2.39 -6.62 18.08
N SER A 19 -3.23 -7.61 18.39
CA SER A 19 -3.62 -8.69 17.46
C SER A 19 -4.58 -8.25 16.36
N GLN A 20 -5.22 -7.08 16.51
CA GLN A 20 -6.31 -6.63 15.64
C GLN A 20 -5.89 -5.56 14.62
N VAL A 21 -4.69 -5.00 14.71
CA VAL A 21 -4.28 -3.82 13.91
C VAL A 21 -3.98 -4.16 12.44
N GLY A 22 -3.75 -5.43 12.12
CA GLY A 22 -3.28 -5.85 10.78
C GLY A 22 -1.78 -5.58 10.60
N GLN A 23 -1.11 -6.43 9.83
CA GLN A 23 0.36 -6.37 9.70
C GLN A 23 0.84 -5.36 8.67
N ASN A 24 0.13 -5.22 7.56
CA ASN A 24 0.53 -4.38 6.44
C ASN A 24 -0.52 -3.32 6.16
N PHE A 25 -0.10 -2.09 5.97
CA PHE A 25 -0.97 -0.99 5.57
C PHE A 25 -0.18 0.05 4.78
N THR A 26 -0.87 0.91 4.06
CA THR A 26 -0.23 2.00 3.30
C THR A 26 -0.86 3.33 3.68
N PHE A 27 -0.05 4.26 4.17
CA PHE A 27 -0.46 5.66 4.28
C PHE A 27 -0.05 6.44 3.03
N VAL A 28 -0.65 7.61 2.83
CA VAL A 28 -0.25 8.54 1.76
C VAL A 28 0.11 9.88 2.36
N LEU A 29 1.21 10.44 1.86
CA LEU A 29 1.59 11.84 2.06
C LEU A 29 1.42 12.56 0.74
N THR A 30 0.70 13.67 0.76
CA THR A 30 0.54 14.53 -0.42
C THR A 30 1.62 15.59 -0.41
N ASP A 31 2.37 15.68 -1.51
CA ASP A 31 3.41 16.69 -1.72
C ASP A 31 2.81 18.03 -2.15
N ILE A 32 3.63 19.09 -2.20
CA ILE A 32 3.20 20.43 -2.64
C ILE A 32 2.65 20.44 -4.08
N ASP A 33 3.15 19.54 -4.93
CA ASP A 33 2.69 19.36 -6.30
C ASP A 33 1.41 18.49 -6.40
N SER A 34 0.73 18.25 -5.27
CA SER A 34 -0.42 17.34 -5.16
C SER A 34 -0.14 15.88 -5.56
N LYS A 35 1.15 15.50 -5.63
CA LYS A 35 1.56 14.12 -5.91
C LYS A 35 1.51 13.28 -4.65
N GLN A 36 1.05 12.03 -4.79
CA GLN A 36 0.95 11.08 -3.70
C GLN A 36 2.27 10.31 -3.50
N ARG A 37 2.83 10.38 -2.29
CA ARG A 37 3.89 9.48 -1.81
C ARG A 37 3.27 8.41 -0.91
N PHE A 38 3.45 7.15 -1.29
CA PHE A 38 2.95 5.99 -0.57
C PHE A 38 3.95 5.53 0.48
N GLY A 39 3.51 5.43 1.73
CA GLY A 39 4.24 4.87 2.86
C GLY A 39 3.78 3.45 3.14
N PHE A 40 4.45 2.48 2.52
CA PHE A 40 4.18 1.06 2.73
C PHE A 40 4.75 0.63 4.07
N CYS A 41 3.88 0.18 4.97
CA CYS A 41 4.22 -0.16 6.33
C CYS A 41 4.02 -1.64 6.61
N ARG A 42 4.93 -2.20 7.41
CA ARG A 42 4.80 -3.50 8.06
C ARG A 42 5.02 -3.37 9.55
N LEU A 43 3.98 -3.58 10.33
CA LEU A 43 4.01 -3.66 11.78
C LEU A 43 4.51 -5.04 12.22
N THR A 44 5.40 -5.07 13.21
CA THR A 44 5.77 -6.32 13.88
C THR A 44 4.69 -6.75 14.85
N GLN A 45 4.74 -8.03 15.25
CA GLN A 45 3.90 -8.54 16.33
C GLN A 45 4.09 -7.65 17.58
N GLY A 46 2.98 -7.29 18.20
CA GLY A 46 2.94 -6.42 19.37
C GLY A 46 2.99 -4.91 19.09
N CYS A 47 2.91 -4.47 17.83
CA CYS A 47 2.83 -3.05 17.44
C CYS A 47 3.96 -2.16 18.01
N ARG A 48 5.16 -2.72 18.23
CA ARG A 48 6.31 -1.97 18.78
C ARG A 48 7.25 -1.43 17.71
N VAL A 49 7.39 -2.14 16.59
CA VAL A 49 8.30 -1.77 15.51
C VAL A 49 7.51 -1.73 14.21
N CYS A 50 7.75 -0.69 13.42
CA CYS A 50 7.19 -0.54 12.08
C CYS A 50 8.33 -0.39 11.08
N ILE A 51 8.34 -1.23 10.04
CA ILE A 51 9.22 -1.07 8.90
C ILE A 51 8.44 -0.33 7.83
N CYS A 52 8.94 0.82 7.39
CA CYS A 52 8.26 1.66 6.40
C CYS A 52 9.15 1.91 5.18
N LEU A 53 8.58 1.76 3.99
CA LEU A 53 9.18 2.17 2.73
C LEU A 53 8.34 3.29 2.10
N LEU A 54 8.99 4.36 1.69
CA LEU A 54 8.36 5.48 1.00
C LEU A 54 8.67 5.43 -0.49
N SER A 55 7.63 5.52 -1.32
CA SER A 55 7.77 5.55 -2.78
C SER A 55 6.66 6.33 -3.45
N TYR A 56 6.94 6.90 -4.62
CA TYR A 56 5.90 7.45 -5.51
C TYR A 56 5.22 6.37 -6.37
N LEU A 57 5.81 5.17 -6.45
CA LEU A 57 5.28 4.07 -7.25
C LEU A 57 4.22 3.30 -6.45
N PRO A 58 2.99 3.13 -6.96
CA PRO A 58 1.90 2.46 -6.24
C PRO A 58 2.03 0.92 -6.32
N TRP A 59 3.22 0.36 -6.10
CA TRP A 59 3.47 -1.08 -6.25
C TRP A 59 3.22 -1.87 -4.95
N PHE A 60 1.98 -1.86 -4.47
CA PHE A 60 1.57 -2.44 -3.19
C PHE A 60 2.10 -3.86 -2.95
N GLU A 61 1.90 -4.78 -3.90
CA GLU A 61 2.33 -6.17 -3.73
C GLU A 61 3.85 -6.33 -3.61
N ILE A 62 4.60 -5.60 -4.44
CA ILE A 62 6.06 -5.69 -4.48
C ILE A 62 6.64 -5.16 -3.17
N TYR A 63 6.17 -4.00 -2.72
CA TYR A 63 6.65 -3.41 -1.48
C TYR A 63 6.25 -4.22 -0.25
N TYR A 64 5.04 -4.78 -0.19
CA TYR A 64 4.67 -5.66 0.91
C TYR A 64 5.48 -6.96 0.94
N LYS A 65 5.75 -7.59 -0.21
CA LYS A 65 6.64 -8.75 -0.29
C LYS A 65 8.05 -8.40 0.21
N LEU A 66 8.59 -7.28 -0.25
CA LEU A 66 9.91 -6.78 0.18
C LEU A 66 9.95 -6.52 1.70
N LEU A 67 8.95 -5.85 2.25
CA LEU A 67 8.85 -5.56 3.69
C LEU A 67 8.78 -6.83 4.53
N ASN A 68 8.05 -7.85 4.07
CA ASN A 68 7.99 -9.16 4.73
C ASN A 68 9.37 -9.82 4.76
N THR A 69 10.06 -9.85 3.63
CA THR A 69 11.43 -10.37 3.54
C THR A 69 12.40 -9.61 4.44
N LEU A 70 12.31 -8.28 4.48
CA LEU A 70 13.14 -7.45 5.36
C LEU A 70 12.89 -7.74 6.84
N ALA A 71 11.62 -7.90 7.24
CA ALA A 71 11.30 -8.23 8.62
C ALA A 71 11.84 -9.60 9.04
N ASP A 72 11.76 -10.60 8.17
CA ASP A 72 12.31 -11.92 8.46
C ASP A 72 13.83 -11.88 8.63
N TYR A 73 14.53 -11.06 7.85
CA TYR A 73 15.97 -10.83 8.03
C TYR A 73 16.31 -10.15 9.36
N LEU A 74 15.50 -9.17 9.78
CA LEU A 74 15.68 -8.48 11.06
C LEU A 74 15.47 -9.43 12.25
N LEU A 75 14.46 -10.32 12.17
CA LEU A 75 14.22 -11.34 13.19
C LEU A 75 15.36 -12.37 13.27
N LYS A 76 15.94 -12.75 12.12
CA LYS A 76 17.04 -13.73 12.05
C LYS A 76 18.43 -13.16 12.40
N LYS A 77 18.55 -11.88 12.80
CA LYS A 77 19.81 -11.19 13.16
C LYS A 77 20.93 -11.23 12.08
N GLN A 78 20.61 -11.49 10.82
CA GLN A 78 21.57 -11.55 9.69
C GLN A 78 21.82 -10.17 9.05
N VAL A 79 22.17 -9.15 9.85
CA VAL A 79 21.71 -7.77 9.56
C VAL A 79 22.71 -6.85 8.83
N LYS A 80 24.04 -6.98 8.90
CA LYS A 80 24.89 -5.89 8.39
C LYS A 80 25.27 -5.95 6.90
N THR A 81 25.42 -7.12 6.30
CA THR A 81 26.00 -7.24 4.94
C THR A 81 24.99 -7.48 3.81
N LYS A 82 23.79 -8.03 4.10
CA LYS A 82 22.78 -8.37 3.07
C LYS A 82 21.72 -7.28 2.84
N ILE A 83 21.44 -6.44 3.84
CA ILE A 83 20.42 -5.38 3.73
C ILE A 83 20.85 -4.26 2.76
N SER A 84 22.14 -3.89 2.77
CA SER A 84 22.68 -2.92 1.82
C SER A 84 22.58 -3.42 0.37
N ALA A 85 22.83 -4.72 0.13
CA ALA A 85 22.71 -5.35 -1.19
C ALA A 85 21.26 -5.41 -1.71
N LEU A 86 20.27 -5.64 -0.83
CA LEU A 86 18.84 -5.62 -1.21
C LEU A 86 18.30 -4.21 -1.45
N LEU A 87 18.81 -3.20 -0.74
CA LEU A 87 18.39 -1.81 -0.91
C LEU A 87 19.14 -1.09 -2.03
N CYS A 88 20.30 -1.58 -2.47
CA CYS A 88 21.12 -0.95 -3.51
C CYS A 88 20.40 -0.83 -4.87
N PRO A 89 19.70 -1.88 -5.37
CA PRO A 89 18.90 -1.77 -6.59
C PRO A 89 17.83 -0.69 -6.49
N PHE A 90 17.13 -0.58 -5.35
CA PHE A 90 16.04 0.38 -5.15
C PHE A 90 16.51 1.82 -4.90
N LYS A 91 17.70 2.01 -4.33
CA LYS A 91 18.30 3.35 -4.14
C LYS A 91 18.96 3.87 -5.41
N SER A 92 19.48 2.98 -6.24
CA SER A 92 20.20 3.33 -7.47
C SER A 92 19.35 3.23 -8.74
N ALA A 93 18.16 2.64 -8.67
CA ALA A 93 17.20 2.65 -9.76
C ALA A 93 16.64 4.05 -9.96
N ARG A 94 17.28 4.82 -10.84
CA ARG A 94 16.54 5.80 -11.64
C ARG A 94 15.57 4.99 -12.49
N VAL A 95 14.33 4.90 -12.06
CA VAL A 95 13.27 4.21 -12.79
C VAL A 95 13.02 5.02 -14.06
N CYS A 96 13.63 4.60 -15.16
CA CYS A 96 13.33 5.09 -16.49
C CYS A 96 11.96 4.52 -16.88
N VAL A 97 10.90 5.31 -16.69
CA VAL A 97 9.61 5.02 -17.31
C VAL A 97 9.66 5.59 -18.72
N ASN A 98 10.22 4.84 -19.65
CA ASN A 98 9.89 5.03 -21.06
C ASN A 98 8.95 3.88 -21.42
N ALA A 99 7.75 4.25 -21.82
CA ALA A 99 6.87 3.35 -22.54
C ALA A 99 7.66 2.79 -23.72
N ASP A 100 7.55 1.48 -23.91
CA ASP A 100 8.15 0.68 -24.98
C ASP A 100 9.60 0.23 -24.71
N THR A 101 9.77 -1.09 -24.57
CA THR A 101 10.99 -1.90 -24.33
C THR A 101 11.55 -2.00 -22.90
N ILE A 102 11.12 -3.03 -22.18
CA ILE A 102 11.82 -3.57 -21.00
C ILE A 102 12.97 -4.44 -21.51
N SER A 103 14.18 -3.88 -21.55
CA SER A 103 15.41 -4.65 -21.65
C SER A 103 15.76 -5.21 -20.27
N ALA A 104 15.83 -6.53 -20.19
CA ALA A 104 16.28 -7.28 -19.02
C ALA A 104 17.73 -6.90 -18.67
N GLY A 105 17.90 -6.07 -17.64
CA GLY A 105 19.21 -5.65 -17.15
C GLY A 105 19.31 -5.77 -15.64
N MET A 106 19.91 -6.88 -15.18
CA MET A 106 20.52 -7.06 -13.85
C MET A 106 19.59 -7.09 -12.63
N PHE A 107 18.87 -8.21 -12.48
CA PHE A 107 18.52 -8.76 -11.17
C PHE A 107 19.64 -9.72 -10.71
N PRO A 108 20.09 -9.71 -9.44
CA PRO A 108 21.06 -10.67 -8.93
C PRO A 108 20.50 -12.10 -9.00
N SER A 109 21.35 -13.04 -9.41
CA SER A 109 21.07 -14.43 -9.81
C SER A 109 20.51 -15.38 -8.72
N THR A 110 19.81 -14.86 -7.72
CA THR A 110 18.92 -15.65 -6.82
C THR A 110 17.45 -15.34 -7.03
N PHE A 111 17.12 -14.37 -7.88
CA PHE A 111 15.82 -14.29 -8.53
C PHE A 111 15.96 -14.97 -9.88
N THR A 112 15.50 -16.21 -9.97
CA THR A 112 15.21 -16.81 -11.28
C THR A 112 14.29 -15.82 -12.01
N PRO A 113 14.68 -15.36 -13.21
CA PRO A 113 13.78 -14.58 -14.03
C PRO A 113 12.65 -15.54 -14.39
N LEU A 114 11.41 -15.18 -14.02
CA LEU A 114 10.22 -15.78 -14.63
C LEU A 114 10.23 -15.37 -16.10
N THR A 115 11.08 -16.04 -16.85
CA THR A 115 11.17 -16.02 -18.30
C THR A 115 10.00 -16.86 -18.77
N ALA A 116 9.05 -16.22 -19.46
CA ALA A 116 8.01 -16.86 -20.25
C ALA A 116 7.18 -17.95 -19.53
N CYS A 117 6.23 -17.53 -18.70
CA CYS A 117 5.01 -18.32 -18.49
C CYS A 117 4.00 -17.99 -19.59
N THR A 118 4.25 -18.48 -20.81
CA THR A 118 3.18 -18.91 -21.71
C THR A 118 2.62 -20.21 -21.13
N THR A 119 1.87 -20.09 -20.04
CA THR A 119 1.14 -21.19 -19.43
C THR A 119 -0.20 -20.61 -19.02
N SER A 120 -1.21 -20.93 -19.83
CA SER A 120 -2.65 -20.95 -19.51
C SER A 120 -3.01 -20.31 -18.18
N LEU A 121 -3.71 -19.16 -18.25
CA LEU A 121 -4.45 -18.60 -17.12
C LEU A 121 -5.11 -19.73 -16.33
N PRO A 122 -4.73 -19.99 -15.07
CA PRO A 122 -5.64 -20.63 -14.15
C PRO A 122 -6.71 -19.59 -13.88
N SER A 123 -7.93 -19.85 -14.36
CA SER A 123 -9.17 -19.13 -14.08
C SER A 123 -9.10 -18.26 -12.80
N ALA A 124 -8.67 -17.01 -12.95
CA ALA A 124 -8.61 -16.05 -11.87
C ALA A 124 -9.98 -15.36 -11.84
N PRO A 125 -10.78 -15.50 -10.77
CA PRO A 125 -12.05 -14.83 -10.67
C PRO A 125 -11.78 -13.34 -10.50
N LEU A 126 -12.38 -12.52 -11.37
CA LEU A 126 -12.50 -11.06 -11.25
C LEU A 126 -11.23 -10.24 -11.51
N MET A 127 -10.61 -10.41 -12.67
CA MET A 127 -9.77 -9.33 -13.22
C MET A 127 -10.70 -8.24 -13.77
N PHE A 128 -10.82 -7.09 -13.10
CA PHE A 128 -11.52 -5.92 -13.64
C PHE A 128 -10.69 -5.36 -14.80
N PRO A 129 -11.10 -5.53 -16.07
CA PRO A 129 -10.24 -5.26 -17.23
C PRO A 129 -9.79 -3.80 -17.34
N SER A 130 -10.49 -2.90 -16.66
CA SER A 130 -10.26 -1.46 -16.69
C SER A 130 -9.43 -0.92 -15.52
N VAL A 131 -9.25 -1.67 -14.42
CA VAL A 131 -8.53 -1.15 -13.25
C VAL A 131 -7.05 -1.56 -13.31
N PRO A 132 -6.09 -0.65 -13.04
CA PRO A 132 -4.67 -0.99 -13.07
C PRO A 132 -4.34 -2.12 -12.10
N VAL A 133 -3.61 -3.13 -12.59
CA VAL A 133 -3.22 -4.37 -11.87
C VAL A 133 -2.63 -4.10 -10.49
N HIS A 134 -1.92 -2.99 -10.32
CA HIS A 134 -1.32 -2.60 -9.04
C HIS A 134 -2.32 -2.35 -7.90
N HIS A 135 -3.61 -2.15 -8.18
CA HIS A 135 -4.67 -1.95 -7.18
C HIS A 135 -5.39 -3.24 -6.78
N GLN A 136 -5.09 -4.37 -7.42
CA GLN A 136 -5.89 -5.59 -7.32
C GLN A 136 -5.96 -6.14 -5.90
N ARG A 137 -4.85 -6.12 -5.14
CA ARG A 137 -4.85 -6.50 -3.72
C ARG A 137 -5.81 -5.66 -2.88
N ASN A 138 -5.80 -4.34 -3.06
CA ASN A 138 -6.63 -3.42 -2.27
C ASN A 138 -8.11 -3.61 -2.61
N LEU A 139 -8.42 -3.85 -3.89
CA LEU A 139 -9.76 -4.21 -4.33
C LEU A 139 -10.22 -5.53 -3.69
N THR A 140 -9.41 -6.60 -3.72
CA THR A 140 -9.79 -7.88 -3.12
C THR A 140 -10.17 -7.72 -1.65
N GLU A 141 -9.34 -7.03 -0.85
CA GLU A 141 -9.64 -6.78 0.57
C GLU A 141 -10.90 -5.91 0.73
N TYR A 142 -11.08 -4.88 -0.11
CA TYR A 142 -12.27 -4.01 -0.11
C TYR A 142 -13.56 -4.79 -0.39
N PHE A 143 -13.59 -5.61 -1.44
CA PHE A 143 -14.76 -6.44 -1.79
C PHE A 143 -15.06 -7.50 -0.73
N VAL A 144 -14.05 -7.99 0.00
CA VAL A 144 -14.23 -8.93 1.10
C VAL A 144 -14.77 -8.23 2.35
N ALA A 145 -14.35 -6.99 2.60
CA ALA A 145 -14.65 -6.28 3.84
C ALA A 145 -15.91 -5.42 3.81
N VAL A 146 -16.37 -4.99 2.63
CA VAL A 146 -17.49 -4.07 2.47
C VAL A 146 -18.62 -4.74 1.70
N ASP A 147 -19.83 -4.69 2.24
CA ASP A 147 -21.03 -5.19 1.57
C ASP A 147 -21.42 -4.33 0.37
N VAL A 148 -22.10 -4.94 -0.60
CA VAL A 148 -22.45 -4.32 -1.87
C VAL A 148 -23.25 -3.02 -1.69
N ASN A 149 -24.14 -2.94 -0.70
CA ASN A 149 -24.93 -1.73 -0.47
C ASN A 149 -24.04 -0.57 -0.03
N ASN A 150 -23.15 -0.81 0.94
CA ASN A 150 -22.18 0.19 1.39
C ASN A 150 -21.18 0.56 0.27
N MET A 151 -20.80 -0.39 -0.58
CA MET A 151 -19.97 -0.09 -1.75
C MET A 151 -20.65 0.89 -2.72
N LEU A 152 -21.94 0.67 -3.00
CA LEU A 152 -22.73 1.56 -3.87
C LEU A 152 -22.92 2.95 -3.25
N GLN A 153 -23.21 3.00 -1.94
CA GLN A 153 -23.33 4.27 -1.20
C GLN A 153 -22.02 5.05 -1.20
N LEU A 154 -20.89 4.36 -0.99
CA LEU A 154 -19.56 4.96 -1.02
C LEU A 154 -19.24 5.51 -2.41
N TYR A 155 -19.49 4.72 -3.46
CA TYR A 155 -19.29 5.14 -4.84
C TYR A 155 -20.14 6.36 -5.20
N ALA A 156 -21.44 6.33 -4.86
CA ALA A 156 -22.34 7.48 -5.07
C ALA A 156 -21.86 8.72 -4.29
N SER A 157 -21.40 8.55 -3.05
CA SER A 157 -20.85 9.65 -2.24
C SER A 157 -19.59 10.25 -2.85
N MET A 158 -18.71 9.41 -3.43
CA MET A 158 -17.52 9.86 -4.15
C MET A 158 -17.89 10.64 -5.41
N LEU A 159 -18.88 10.20 -6.19
CA LEU A 159 -19.35 10.93 -7.37
C LEU A 159 -19.96 12.30 -7.05
N HIS A 160 -20.45 12.49 -5.81
CA HIS A 160 -20.94 13.78 -5.30
C HIS A 160 -19.88 14.56 -4.52
N GLU A 161 -18.60 14.15 -4.58
CA GLU A 161 -17.48 14.79 -3.91
C GLU A 161 -17.72 15.05 -2.41
N ARG A 162 -18.42 14.11 -1.73
CA ARG A 162 -18.74 14.26 -0.30
C ARG A 162 -17.50 14.10 0.57
N ARG A 163 -17.54 14.69 1.78
CA ARG A 163 -16.59 14.38 2.85
C ARG A 163 -16.91 12.98 3.38
N ILE A 164 -15.98 12.04 3.20
CA ILE A 164 -16.18 10.62 3.50
C ILE A 164 -15.18 10.20 4.57
N ILE A 165 -15.67 9.56 5.62
CA ILE A 165 -14.85 8.94 6.67
C ILE A 165 -15.09 7.44 6.63
N ILE A 166 -14.01 6.67 6.49
CA ILE A 166 -14.03 5.20 6.59
C ILE A 166 -13.35 4.83 7.90
N THR A 167 -13.96 3.94 8.68
CA THR A 167 -13.43 3.45 9.95
C THR A 167 -13.26 1.95 9.92
N SER A 168 -12.18 1.43 10.49
CA SER A 168 -11.97 -0.01 10.71
C SER A 168 -11.06 -0.23 11.90
N SER A 169 -11.18 -1.40 12.54
CA SER A 169 -10.25 -1.84 13.59
C SER A 169 -8.92 -2.36 13.04
N LYS A 170 -8.87 -2.71 11.75
CA LYS A 170 -7.69 -3.20 11.03
C LYS A 170 -7.17 -2.14 10.07
N LEU A 171 -5.92 -1.71 10.22
CA LEU A 171 -5.28 -0.75 9.31
C LEU A 171 -5.15 -1.31 7.89
N SER A 172 -4.90 -2.62 7.76
CA SER A 172 -4.82 -3.30 6.47
C SER A 172 -6.12 -3.13 5.69
N THR A 173 -7.25 -3.38 6.35
CA THR A 173 -8.57 -3.28 5.77
C THR A 173 -8.94 -1.81 5.53
N LEU A 174 -8.68 -0.91 6.49
CA LEU A 174 -8.94 0.52 6.34
C LEU A 174 -8.27 1.10 5.08
N THR A 175 -6.95 0.94 4.97
CA THR A 175 -6.19 1.52 3.86
C THR A 175 -6.53 0.85 2.53
N ALA A 176 -6.76 -0.47 2.53
CA ALA A 176 -7.21 -1.18 1.35
C ALA A 176 -8.60 -0.72 0.88
N CYS A 177 -9.55 -0.50 1.78
CA CYS A 177 -10.86 0.03 1.43
C CYS A 177 -10.78 1.43 0.81
N VAL A 178 -9.96 2.33 1.39
CA VAL A 178 -9.78 3.68 0.84
C VAL A 178 -9.16 3.63 -0.56
N HIS A 179 -8.07 2.88 -0.75
CA HIS A 179 -7.43 2.75 -2.05
C HIS A 179 -8.29 1.99 -3.07
N GLY A 180 -9.00 0.96 -2.63
CA GLY A 180 -9.90 0.16 -3.47
C GLY A 180 -11.09 0.97 -3.95
N ALA A 181 -11.77 1.70 -3.05
CA ALA A 181 -12.87 2.57 -3.41
C ALA A 181 -12.44 3.67 -4.38
N ALA A 182 -11.28 4.31 -4.16
CA ALA A 182 -10.76 5.32 -5.08
C ALA A 182 -10.41 4.73 -6.46
N ALA A 183 -9.94 3.48 -6.53
CA ALA A 183 -9.63 2.81 -7.79
C ALA A 183 -10.88 2.51 -8.64
N LEU A 184 -12.05 2.40 -8.02
CA LEU A 184 -13.32 2.22 -8.74
C LEU A 184 -13.78 3.47 -9.50
N LEU A 185 -13.18 4.64 -9.24
CA LEU A 185 -13.48 5.86 -9.98
C LEU A 185 -12.86 5.89 -11.38
N PHE A 186 -11.98 4.95 -11.72
CA PHE A 186 -11.30 4.90 -13.02
C PHE A 186 -12.30 5.06 -14.18
N PRO A 187 -12.03 5.95 -15.17
CA PRO A 187 -10.78 6.67 -15.43
C PRO A 187 -10.59 7.97 -14.67
N MET A 188 -11.53 8.34 -13.80
CA MET A 188 -11.40 9.50 -12.91
C MET A 188 -10.55 9.15 -11.68
N TYR A 189 -10.00 10.18 -11.05
CA TYR A 189 -9.26 10.07 -9.80
C TYR A 189 -9.83 11.04 -8.79
N TRP A 190 -9.83 10.67 -7.51
CA TRP A 190 -10.19 11.57 -6.43
C TRP A 190 -9.22 12.77 -6.39
N GLN A 191 -9.75 13.98 -6.50
CA GLN A 191 -8.94 15.22 -6.58
C GLN A 191 -8.80 15.95 -5.24
N HIS A 192 -9.68 15.68 -4.28
CA HIS A 192 -9.70 16.36 -2.99
C HIS A 192 -8.74 15.68 -1.99
N ILE A 193 -8.81 16.12 -0.73
CA ILE A 193 -8.04 15.56 0.39
C ILE A 193 -8.16 14.03 0.38
N PHE A 194 -7.01 13.36 0.35
CA PHE A 194 -6.91 11.90 0.31
C PHE A 194 -5.95 11.41 1.39
N ILE A 195 -6.49 10.94 2.51
CA ILE A 195 -5.71 10.48 3.66
C ILE A 195 -6.20 9.06 4.04
N PRO A 196 -5.57 7.99 3.50
CA PRO A 196 -5.99 6.61 3.74
C PRO A 196 -5.98 6.18 5.20
N VAL A 197 -5.15 6.81 6.01
CA VAL A 197 -5.13 6.63 7.46
C VAL A 197 -4.71 7.93 8.13
N LEU A 198 -5.53 8.40 9.06
CA LEU A 198 -5.35 9.67 9.75
C LEU A 198 -4.80 9.42 11.16
N PRO A 199 -3.56 9.85 11.47
CA PRO A 199 -3.02 9.76 12.81
C PRO A 199 -3.78 10.63 13.83
N PRO A 200 -3.76 10.28 15.14
CA PRO A 200 -4.52 11.00 16.18
C PRO A 200 -4.26 12.51 16.25
N HIS A 201 -3.01 12.94 16.04
CA HIS A 201 -2.62 14.35 16.09
C HIS A 201 -3.16 15.19 14.91
N LEU A 202 -3.82 14.58 13.93
CA LEU A 202 -4.43 15.25 12.78
C LEU A 202 -5.95 15.09 12.76
N LEU A 203 -6.57 14.62 13.85
CA LEU A 203 -8.03 14.43 13.90
C LEU A 203 -8.82 15.72 13.69
N ASP A 204 -8.23 16.88 13.96
CA ASP A 204 -8.85 18.18 13.69
C ASP A 204 -9.13 18.41 12.20
N TYR A 205 -8.46 17.69 11.28
CA TYR A 205 -8.74 17.74 9.85
C TYR A 205 -10.08 17.09 9.45
N CYS A 206 -10.76 16.40 10.38
CA CYS A 206 -12.06 15.78 10.10
C CYS A 206 -13.24 16.77 10.14
N TRP A 207 -13.07 17.97 10.70
CA TRP A 207 -14.13 18.94 10.97
C TRP A 207 -14.09 20.13 9.99
#